data_AF-A0A954HDL9-F1
#
_entry.id   AF-A0A954HDL9-F1
#
_cell.length_a   1.000
_cell.length_b   1.000
_cell.length_c   1.000
_cell.angle_alpha   90.00
_cell.angle_beta   90.00
_cell.angle_gamma   90.00
#
_symmetry.space_group_name_H-M   'P 1'
#
loop_
_entity.id
_entity.type
_entity.pdbx_description
1 polymer ?
#
loop_
_entity_poly.entity_id
_entity_poly.type
_entity_poly.pdbx_seq_one_letter_code
_entity_poly.pdbx_strand_id
1 'polypeptide(L)'
;MTTPRPNRWNRRDAMKAALAGSLSLTAASASGAESQAVESSQRDNAIVRENQQPGSSDWQLTRVRTDKSGYRSPWIEGYCSRQSVAAGETIDIMVSTNPPQKFVIEIFRTGYYGGKGARLMKTLGPFDGETQPDPEMGEKNLHECRWKPSVSLTIPQDWVSGVYLGRLTTLDDGTGYGYWQSYVVFIVKDDRPAEILFQCSDNTWQAYNKWPNNYSVYTHPKGNQGPWADVSFDRPYAKYAQIYDNPQSIGSGEWLCFEFPFAYWLEQEGYDVTYCSNSDMLTPDHGLKCKSFLSVGHDEYWDIRQYNSAVTM
;
A
#
# COMPACT_ATOMS: atom_id res chain seq x y z
N MET A 1 49.45 -6.36 38.71
CA MET A 1 48.84 -5.32 39.56
C MET A 1 48.41 -4.18 38.63
N THR A 2 47.23 -4.30 38.00
CA THR A 2 45.95 -3.71 38.44
C THR A 2 45.93 -2.19 38.45
N THR A 3 45.51 -1.60 37.33
CA THR A 3 44.79 -0.33 37.28
C THR A 3 43.61 -0.48 36.29
N PRO A 4 42.35 -0.37 36.74
CA PRO A 4 41.18 -0.50 35.88
C PRO A 4 40.87 0.82 35.14
N ARG A 5 40.34 0.71 33.91
CA ARG A 5 39.71 1.83 33.19
C ARG A 5 38.35 2.18 33.83
N PRO A 6 37.97 3.46 33.96
CA PRO A 6 36.69 3.83 34.57
C PRO A 6 35.49 3.65 33.61
N ASN A 7 34.45 3.04 34.19
CA ASN A 7 33.02 3.04 33.90
C ASN A 7 32.51 3.46 32.50
N ARG A 8 32.00 2.45 31.77
CA ARG A 8 30.96 2.62 30.75
C ARG A 8 29.63 2.92 31.42
N TRP A 9 29.06 4.09 31.12
CA TRP A 9 27.66 4.37 31.42
C TRP A 9 26.76 3.41 30.62
N ASN A 10 25.79 2.80 31.28
CA ASN A 10 24.85 1.90 30.61
C ASN A 10 23.41 2.43 30.78
N ARG A 11 22.52 2.04 29.86
CA ARG A 11 21.16 2.62 29.64
C ARG A 11 20.29 2.81 30.90
N ARG A 12 20.58 2.12 32.01
CA ARG A 12 19.86 2.25 33.29
C ARG A 12 20.26 3.49 34.10
N ASP A 13 21.47 4.02 33.92
CA ASP A 13 21.93 5.23 34.62
C ASP A 13 21.35 6.50 33.98
N ALA A 14 21.12 6.48 32.67
CA ALA A 14 20.46 7.56 31.94
C ALA A 14 18.98 7.73 32.35
N MET A 15 18.28 6.64 32.69
CA MET A 15 16.88 6.71 33.14
C MET A 15 16.71 7.20 34.58
N LYS A 16 17.75 7.11 35.43
CA LYS A 16 17.71 7.63 36.79
C LYS A 16 18.03 9.13 36.87
N ALA A 17 18.73 9.69 35.89
CA ALA A 17 19.01 11.12 35.82
C ALA A 17 17.77 11.95 35.41
N ALA A 18 16.75 11.32 34.81
CA ALA A 18 15.52 11.98 34.37
C ALA A 18 14.45 12.16 35.47
N LEU A 19 14.67 11.61 36.68
CA LEU A 19 13.68 11.58 37.77
C LEU A 19 14.11 12.32 39.05
N ALA A 20 15.22 13.05 39.02
CA ALA A 20 15.67 13.88 40.14
C ALA A 20 16.02 15.29 39.65
N GLY A 21 14.99 16.08 39.35
CA GLY A 21 15.13 17.44 38.86
C GLY A 21 13.90 18.30 39.15
N SER A 22 13.30 18.15 40.32
CA SER A 22 12.20 18.99 40.79
C SER A 22 12.66 19.72 42.05
N LEU A 23 13.06 20.99 41.93
CA LEU A 23 12.96 22.02 42.98
C LEU A 23 13.32 23.42 42.41
N SER A 24 12.25 24.20 42.20
CA SER A 24 12.10 25.65 42.48
C SER A 24 13.11 26.67 41.95
N LEU A 25 12.64 27.56 41.05
CA LEU A 25 13.00 28.98 41.02
C LEU A 25 11.85 29.81 40.43
N THR A 26 11.37 30.77 41.21
CA THR A 26 10.34 31.75 40.86
C THR A 26 10.94 33.04 40.29
N ALA A 27 10.29 33.55 39.24
CA ALA A 27 10.18 34.94 38.77
C ALA A 27 11.32 35.62 37.99
N ALA A 28 10.87 36.43 37.01
CA ALA A 28 11.55 37.26 36.00
C ALA A 28 12.12 36.46 34.81
N SER A 29 11.68 36.62 33.56
CA SER A 29 11.32 37.85 32.86
C SER A 29 10.43 37.52 31.65
N ALA A 30 9.43 38.36 31.41
CA ALA A 30 8.61 38.32 30.21
C ALA A 30 9.42 38.75 28.98
N SER A 31 9.95 37.81 28.20
CA SER A 31 10.48 38.03 26.84
C SER A 31 10.98 36.72 26.21
N GLY A 32 10.16 35.67 26.19
CA GLY A 32 10.56 34.37 25.60
C GLY A 32 9.41 33.49 25.09
N ALA A 33 8.17 33.98 25.16
CA ALA A 33 6.99 33.20 24.78
C ALA A 33 6.56 33.42 23.30
N GLU A 34 7.40 34.02 22.47
CA GLU A 34 7.11 34.25 21.04
C GLU A 34 7.88 33.31 20.09
N SER A 35 8.56 32.27 20.60
CA SER A 35 9.41 31.39 19.77
C SER A 35 8.96 29.93 19.67
N GLN A 36 7.79 29.55 20.20
CA GLN A 36 7.26 28.17 20.07
C GLN A 36 5.78 28.09 19.68
N ALA A 37 5.23 29.18 19.14
CA ALA A 37 4.05 29.13 18.30
C ALA A 37 4.50 29.36 16.86
N VAL A 38 5.26 28.42 16.29
CA VAL A 38 5.08 28.19 14.85
C VAL A 38 3.66 27.66 14.78
N GLU A 39 2.74 28.56 14.45
CA GLU A 39 1.38 28.24 14.09
C GLU A 39 1.44 27.04 13.14
N SER A 40 1.06 25.86 13.64
CA SER A 40 0.41 24.91 12.76
C SER A 40 -0.89 25.59 12.36
N SER A 41 -0.83 26.46 11.36
CA SER A 41 -1.97 26.61 10.47
C SER A 41 -2.23 25.18 10.01
N GLN A 42 -3.20 24.51 10.63
CA GLN A 42 -3.66 23.20 10.17
C GLN A 42 -3.98 23.43 8.71
N ARG A 43 -3.15 22.88 7.82
CA ARG A 43 -3.31 23.05 6.39
C ARG A 43 -4.70 22.47 6.06
N ASP A 44 -5.66 23.31 5.71
CA ASP A 44 -6.98 22.80 5.30
C ASP A 44 -6.87 22.31 3.85
N ASN A 45 -6.73 20.98 3.70
CA ASN A 45 -6.67 20.31 2.42
C ASN A 45 -7.50 19.00 2.46
N ALA A 46 -7.63 18.34 1.31
CA ALA A 46 -8.43 17.14 1.19
C ALA A 46 -7.97 16.02 2.14
N ILE A 47 -6.66 15.85 2.33
CA ILE A 47 -6.06 14.84 3.21
C ILE A 47 -6.32 15.14 4.68
N VAL A 48 -6.19 16.39 5.11
CA VAL A 48 -6.48 16.78 6.49
C VAL A 48 -7.94 16.57 6.84
N ARG A 49 -8.87 16.91 5.93
CA ARG A 49 -10.30 16.63 6.11
C ARG A 49 -10.62 15.15 6.11
N GLU A 50 -9.97 14.37 5.25
CA GLU A 50 -10.11 12.90 5.23
C GLU A 50 -9.59 12.27 6.54
N ASN A 51 -8.47 12.75 7.08
CA ASN A 51 -7.89 12.25 8.33
C ASN A 51 -8.73 12.58 9.58
N GLN A 52 -9.69 13.50 9.49
CA GLN A 52 -10.67 13.74 10.56
C GLN A 52 -11.76 12.66 10.60
N GLN A 53 -11.89 11.85 9.55
CA GLN A 53 -12.86 10.76 9.52
C GLN A 53 -12.45 9.61 10.46
N PRO A 54 -13.42 8.83 10.98
CA PRO A 54 -13.10 7.68 11.82
C PRO A 54 -12.29 6.61 11.06
N GLY A 55 -11.08 6.30 11.53
CA GLY A 55 -10.31 5.16 11.03
C GLY A 55 -10.78 3.81 11.57
N SER A 56 -10.38 2.73 10.91
CA SER A 56 -10.54 1.33 11.31
C SER A 56 -9.23 0.79 11.88
N SER A 57 -9.28 0.07 13.01
CA SER A 57 -8.13 -0.69 13.53
C SER A 57 -8.09 -2.14 13.03
N ASP A 58 -9.16 -2.60 12.37
CA ASP A 58 -9.28 -3.95 11.81
C ASP A 58 -9.32 -3.85 10.28
N TRP A 59 -8.17 -3.56 9.68
CA TRP A 59 -8.00 -3.54 8.23
C TRP A 59 -6.89 -4.49 7.76
N GLN A 60 -5.95 -4.83 8.65
CA GLN A 60 -4.88 -5.78 8.38
C GLN A 60 -5.42 -7.21 8.22
N LEU A 61 -4.72 -8.06 7.46
CA LEU A 61 -5.06 -9.48 7.36
C LEU A 61 -4.76 -10.16 8.70
N THR A 62 -5.74 -10.83 9.27
CA THR A 62 -5.62 -11.58 10.53
C THR A 62 -5.46 -13.08 10.29
N ARG A 63 -5.86 -13.56 9.11
CA ARG A 63 -5.78 -14.98 8.74
C ARG A 63 -5.40 -15.18 7.29
N VAL A 64 -4.12 -15.48 7.09
CA VAL A 64 -3.50 -15.73 5.77
C VAL A 64 -3.00 -17.16 5.68
N ARG A 65 -3.03 -17.73 4.48
CA ARG A 65 -2.46 -19.06 4.21
C ARG A 65 -1.85 -19.09 2.83
N THR A 66 -0.58 -19.48 2.77
CA THR A 66 0.09 -19.71 1.49
C THR A 66 0.00 -21.18 1.08
N ASP A 67 0.06 -21.42 -0.22
CA ASP A 67 0.19 -22.76 -0.78
C ASP A 67 1.61 -23.33 -0.60
N LYS A 68 1.91 -24.47 -1.21
CA LYS A 68 3.24 -25.10 -1.12
C LYS A 68 4.36 -24.24 -1.71
N SER A 69 4.06 -23.37 -2.67
CA SER A 69 5.05 -22.45 -3.23
C SER A 69 5.44 -21.34 -2.26
N GLY A 70 4.56 -21.01 -1.31
CA GLY A 70 4.77 -19.98 -0.31
C GLY A 70 4.50 -18.55 -0.83
N TYR A 71 4.02 -18.38 -2.07
CA TYR A 71 3.83 -17.07 -2.70
C TYR A 71 2.37 -16.60 -2.76
N ARG A 72 1.41 -17.51 -2.95
CA ARG A 72 0.00 -17.16 -3.19
C ARG A 72 -0.96 -17.83 -2.22
N SER A 73 -2.22 -17.39 -2.20
CA SER A 73 -3.28 -17.87 -1.31
C SER A 73 -4.47 -18.32 -2.15
N PRO A 74 -4.44 -19.54 -2.70
CA PRO A 74 -5.50 -20.01 -3.59
C PRO A 74 -6.87 -20.13 -2.89
N TRP A 75 -6.90 -20.14 -1.55
CA TRP A 75 -8.15 -20.12 -0.79
C TRP A 75 -8.99 -18.87 -1.05
N ILE A 76 -8.33 -17.72 -1.21
CA ILE A 76 -8.92 -16.49 -1.72
C ILE A 76 -7.82 -15.55 -2.19
N GLU A 77 -7.96 -15.05 -3.42
CA GLU A 77 -7.06 -14.09 -4.03
C GLU A 77 -7.73 -13.41 -5.22
N GLY A 78 -7.21 -12.25 -5.59
CA GLY A 78 -7.80 -11.45 -6.65
C GLY A 78 -6.89 -10.36 -7.17
N TYR A 79 -7.40 -9.63 -8.15
CA TYR A 79 -6.75 -8.47 -8.73
C TYR A 79 -7.79 -7.51 -9.30
N CYS A 80 -7.36 -6.29 -9.59
CA CYS A 80 -8.19 -5.26 -10.19
C CYS A 80 -7.90 -5.13 -11.69
N SER A 81 -8.90 -4.75 -12.48
CA SER A 81 -8.79 -4.53 -13.93
C SER A 81 -7.89 -3.35 -14.33
N ARG A 82 -7.62 -2.45 -13.39
CA ARG A 82 -6.81 -1.24 -13.59
C ARG A 82 -5.98 -0.97 -12.34
N GLN A 83 -4.83 -0.32 -12.51
CA GLN A 83 -3.97 0.06 -11.40
C GLN A 83 -4.50 1.32 -10.72
N SER A 84 -4.99 2.27 -11.51
CA SER A 84 -5.64 3.49 -11.03
C SER A 84 -6.95 3.79 -11.73
N VAL A 85 -7.82 4.49 -11.00
CA VAL A 85 -9.13 4.99 -11.44
C VAL A 85 -9.43 6.32 -10.77
N ALA A 86 -10.12 7.21 -11.47
CA ALA A 86 -10.62 8.46 -10.92
C ALA A 86 -12.01 8.28 -10.29
N ALA A 87 -12.41 9.24 -9.45
CA ALA A 87 -13.78 9.35 -8.97
C ALA A 87 -14.80 9.37 -10.14
N GLY A 88 -15.84 8.55 -10.04
CA GLY A 88 -16.84 8.32 -11.10
C GLY A 88 -16.46 7.27 -12.14
N GLU A 89 -15.19 6.88 -12.25
CA GLU A 89 -14.80 5.74 -13.09
C GLU A 89 -15.16 4.40 -12.41
N THR A 90 -15.12 3.31 -13.19
CA THR A 90 -15.44 1.97 -12.71
C THR A 90 -14.22 1.06 -12.80
N ILE A 91 -14.04 0.24 -11.77
CA ILE A 91 -13.02 -0.79 -11.70
C ILE A 91 -13.67 -2.15 -11.45
N ASP A 92 -13.31 -3.14 -12.26
CA ASP A 92 -13.67 -4.53 -12.00
C ASP A 92 -12.67 -5.17 -11.03
N ILE A 93 -13.21 -5.98 -10.11
CA ILE A 93 -12.45 -6.79 -9.16
C ILE A 93 -12.72 -8.26 -9.47
N MET A 94 -11.65 -8.98 -9.80
CA MET A 94 -11.66 -10.40 -10.12
C MET A 94 -11.20 -11.18 -8.89
N VAL A 95 -12.01 -12.14 -8.43
CA VAL A 95 -11.70 -12.96 -7.26
C VAL A 95 -11.87 -14.43 -7.60
N SER A 96 -10.90 -15.23 -7.15
CA SER A 96 -10.96 -16.68 -7.17
C SER A 96 -11.00 -17.20 -5.73
N THR A 97 -11.80 -18.23 -5.50
CA THR A 97 -11.82 -19.00 -4.25
C THR A 97 -11.69 -20.49 -4.55
N ASN A 98 -10.78 -21.17 -3.86
CA ASN A 98 -10.57 -22.61 -4.02
C ASN A 98 -10.42 -23.30 -2.64
N PRO A 99 -11.43 -24.07 -2.19
CA PRO A 99 -12.66 -24.42 -2.90
C PRO A 99 -13.59 -23.20 -3.10
N PRO A 100 -14.56 -23.28 -4.06
CA PRO A 100 -15.59 -22.26 -4.22
C PRO A 100 -16.32 -21.99 -2.91
N GLN A 101 -16.34 -20.73 -2.48
CA GLN A 101 -16.97 -20.32 -1.22
C GLN A 101 -17.43 -18.87 -1.28
N LYS A 102 -18.47 -18.53 -0.50
CA LYS A 102 -18.92 -17.13 -0.41
C LYS A 102 -17.82 -16.26 0.20
N PHE A 103 -17.75 -15.00 -0.20
CA PHE A 103 -16.79 -14.05 0.35
C PHE A 103 -17.36 -12.63 0.39
N VAL A 104 -16.74 -11.77 1.19
CA VAL A 104 -16.99 -10.32 1.23
C VAL A 104 -15.73 -9.57 0.85
N ILE A 105 -15.90 -8.32 0.41
CA ILE A 105 -14.80 -7.38 0.16
C ILE A 105 -15.00 -6.15 1.04
N GLU A 106 -14.02 -5.84 1.88
CA GLU A 106 -13.99 -4.60 2.63
C GLU A 106 -12.95 -3.67 1.99
N ILE A 107 -13.39 -2.56 1.43
CA ILE A 107 -12.54 -1.56 0.78
C ILE A 107 -12.09 -0.55 1.82
N PHE A 108 -10.78 -0.43 2.00
CA PHE A 108 -10.15 0.52 2.90
C PHE A 108 -9.32 1.54 2.12
N ARG A 109 -9.45 2.83 2.45
CA ARG A 109 -8.45 3.84 2.07
C ARG A 109 -7.35 3.80 3.12
N THR A 110 -6.11 3.55 2.70
CA THR A 110 -4.95 3.56 3.61
C THR A 110 -4.48 4.99 3.86
N GLY A 111 -4.06 5.30 5.08
CA GLY A 111 -3.71 6.67 5.49
C GLY A 111 -3.49 6.80 7.00
N TYR A 112 -3.41 8.02 7.54
CA TYR A 112 -3.09 8.22 8.96
C TYR A 112 -4.26 7.90 9.91
N TYR A 113 -5.42 8.54 9.70
CA TYR A 113 -6.66 8.37 10.47
C TYR A 113 -6.49 8.29 12.00
N GLY A 114 -5.75 9.25 12.57
CA GLY A 114 -5.54 9.33 14.02
C GLY A 114 -4.76 8.14 14.59
N GLY A 115 -3.85 7.57 13.80
CA GLY A 115 -3.01 6.46 14.24
C GLY A 115 -3.43 5.09 13.70
N LYS A 116 -4.62 4.97 13.11
CA LYS A 116 -5.25 3.67 12.83
C LYS A 116 -4.81 3.02 11.51
N GLY A 117 -4.26 3.80 10.58
CA GLY A 117 -3.66 3.27 9.35
C GLY A 117 -4.61 3.13 8.15
N ALA A 118 -5.92 3.10 8.37
CA ALA A 118 -6.90 3.09 7.28
C ALA A 118 -8.29 3.53 7.74
N ARG A 119 -9.17 3.80 6.79
CA ARG A 119 -10.61 3.98 6.97
C ARG A 119 -11.37 2.98 6.12
N LEU A 120 -12.39 2.35 6.70
CA LEU A 120 -13.32 1.52 5.95
C LEU A 120 -14.19 2.42 5.08
N MET A 121 -14.11 2.26 3.76
CA MET A 121 -14.81 3.07 2.77
C MET A 121 -16.12 2.42 2.34
N LYS A 122 -16.10 1.10 2.14
CA LYS A 122 -17.26 0.34 1.66
C LYS A 122 -17.10 -1.14 1.94
N THR A 123 -18.20 -1.82 2.24
CA THR A 123 -18.28 -3.29 2.24
C THR A 123 -19.12 -3.75 1.06
N LEU A 124 -18.64 -4.76 0.33
CA LEU A 124 -19.28 -5.34 -0.83
C LEU A 124 -19.54 -6.84 -0.58
N GLY A 125 -20.65 -7.33 -1.12
CA GLY A 125 -21.06 -8.73 -1.02
C GLY A 125 -22.10 -8.99 0.09
N PRO A 126 -22.27 -10.26 0.50
CA PRO A 126 -21.46 -11.40 0.09
C PRO A 126 -21.65 -11.78 -1.39
N PHE A 127 -20.60 -12.31 -2.01
CA PHE A 127 -20.62 -12.86 -3.36
C PHE A 127 -20.49 -14.38 -3.32
N ASP A 128 -21.09 -15.07 -4.28
CA ASP A 128 -20.83 -16.50 -4.52
C ASP A 128 -19.48 -16.63 -5.24
N GLY A 129 -18.45 -17.09 -4.52
CA GLY A 129 -17.12 -17.30 -5.09
C GLY A 129 -17.05 -18.56 -5.94
N GLU A 130 -16.25 -18.49 -6.99
CA GLU A 130 -15.93 -19.59 -7.89
C GLU A 130 -14.41 -19.78 -7.97
N THR A 131 -13.97 -20.99 -8.35
CA THR A 131 -12.57 -21.22 -8.69
C THR A 131 -12.36 -20.75 -10.13
N GLN A 132 -11.60 -19.68 -10.29
CA GLN A 132 -11.12 -19.22 -11.59
C GLN A 132 -9.85 -20.00 -11.99
N PRO A 133 -9.60 -20.23 -13.29
CA PRO A 133 -8.48 -21.06 -13.74
C PRO A 133 -7.12 -20.39 -13.53
N ASP A 134 -6.10 -21.17 -13.20
CA ASP A 134 -4.73 -20.68 -13.29
C ASP A 134 -4.36 -20.46 -14.78
N PRO A 135 -3.68 -19.35 -15.12
CA PRO A 135 -3.35 -19.04 -16.51
C PRO A 135 -2.28 -19.98 -17.05
N GLU A 136 -2.42 -20.33 -18.33
CA GLU A 136 -1.35 -20.98 -19.07
C GLU A 136 -0.16 -20.03 -19.26
N MET A 137 1.03 -20.59 -19.36
CA MET A 137 2.25 -19.84 -19.61
C MET A 137 2.30 -19.40 -21.08
N GLY A 138 2.19 -18.10 -21.34
CA GLY A 138 2.32 -17.49 -22.65
C GLY A 138 3.77 -17.30 -23.12
N GLU A 139 3.93 -16.57 -24.22
CA GLU A 139 5.25 -16.15 -24.69
C GLU A 139 5.99 -15.36 -23.59
N LYS A 140 7.32 -15.58 -23.47
CA LYS A 140 8.16 -14.97 -22.42
C LYS A 140 7.60 -15.14 -21.01
N ASN A 141 7.06 -16.31 -20.69
CA ASN A 141 6.49 -16.62 -19.38
C ASN A 141 5.37 -15.65 -18.92
N LEU A 142 4.68 -15.00 -19.85
CA LEU A 142 3.56 -14.13 -19.53
C LEU A 142 2.40 -14.95 -18.93
N HIS A 143 1.83 -14.49 -17.82
CA HIS A 143 0.67 -15.12 -17.17
C HIS A 143 -0.45 -14.08 -17.04
N GLU A 144 -1.58 -14.37 -17.69
CA GLU A 144 -2.77 -13.51 -17.73
C GLU A 144 -3.99 -14.33 -17.36
N CYS A 145 -4.54 -14.07 -16.17
CA CYS A 145 -5.65 -14.81 -15.60
C CYS A 145 -6.91 -14.76 -16.46
N ARG A 146 -7.24 -13.59 -17.00
CA ARG A 146 -8.48 -13.30 -17.75
C ARG A 146 -9.72 -13.79 -16.99
N TRP A 147 -9.70 -13.63 -15.67
CA TRP A 147 -10.78 -14.06 -14.80
C TRP A 147 -12.03 -13.23 -15.04
N LYS A 148 -13.19 -13.86 -14.84
CA LYS A 148 -14.46 -13.14 -14.89
C LYS A 148 -14.53 -12.15 -13.69
N PRO A 149 -14.98 -10.90 -13.90
CA PRO A 149 -15.25 -9.99 -12.80
C PRO A 149 -16.24 -10.58 -11.80
N SER A 150 -15.89 -10.54 -10.50
CA SER A 150 -16.82 -10.89 -9.43
C SER A 150 -17.72 -9.70 -9.07
N VAL A 151 -17.18 -8.47 -9.20
CA VAL A 151 -17.92 -7.23 -8.97
C VAL A 151 -17.29 -6.07 -9.76
N SER A 152 -18.14 -5.16 -10.25
CA SER A 152 -17.75 -3.85 -10.79
C SER A 152 -18.03 -2.77 -9.75
N LEU A 153 -17.03 -1.97 -9.39
CA LEU A 153 -17.15 -0.87 -8.44
C LEU A 153 -16.99 0.46 -9.16
N THR A 154 -18.06 1.24 -9.22
CA THR A 154 -17.97 2.67 -9.56
C THR A 154 -17.45 3.43 -8.34
N ILE A 155 -16.35 4.17 -8.52
CA ILE A 155 -15.71 4.96 -7.47
C ILE A 155 -16.62 6.14 -7.12
N PRO A 156 -17.10 6.25 -5.87
CA PRO A 156 -17.91 7.40 -5.43
C PRO A 156 -17.17 8.73 -5.61
N GLN A 157 -17.93 9.79 -5.87
CA GLN A 157 -17.39 11.13 -6.16
C GLN A 157 -16.64 11.76 -4.97
N ASP A 158 -16.92 11.30 -3.76
CA ASP A 158 -16.34 11.76 -2.51
C ASP A 158 -15.10 10.95 -2.08
N TRP A 159 -14.66 9.98 -2.87
CA TRP A 159 -13.42 9.23 -2.58
C TRP A 159 -12.20 10.09 -2.87
N VAL A 160 -11.45 10.40 -1.80
CA VAL A 160 -10.21 11.18 -1.86
C VAL A 160 -9.07 10.35 -2.45
N SER A 161 -8.20 10.98 -3.24
CA SER A 161 -7.04 10.28 -3.79
C SER A 161 -6.23 9.55 -2.70
N GLY A 162 -5.76 8.35 -3.02
CA GLY A 162 -5.12 7.46 -2.07
C GLY A 162 -4.92 6.06 -2.64
N VAL A 163 -4.21 5.22 -1.89
CA VAL A 163 -4.12 3.78 -2.17
C VAL A 163 -5.16 3.03 -1.36
N TYR A 164 -5.92 2.20 -2.06
CA TYR A 164 -7.05 1.47 -1.54
C TYR A 164 -6.74 -0.02 -1.52
N LEU A 165 -7.03 -0.67 -0.39
CA LEU A 165 -6.94 -2.10 -0.22
C LEU A 165 -8.34 -2.70 -0.10
N GLY A 166 -8.67 -3.65 -0.97
CA GLY A 166 -9.85 -4.50 -0.80
C GLY A 166 -9.47 -5.76 -0.04
N ARG A 167 -9.81 -5.83 1.25
CA ARG A 167 -9.65 -7.06 2.04
C ARG A 167 -10.71 -8.06 1.60
N LEU A 168 -10.25 -9.12 0.93
CA LEU A 168 -11.07 -10.27 0.58
C LEU A 168 -11.14 -11.18 1.79
N THR A 169 -12.35 -11.56 2.22
CA THR A 169 -12.54 -12.50 3.33
C THR A 169 -13.54 -13.57 2.94
N THR A 170 -13.12 -14.83 2.95
CA THR A 170 -14.07 -15.93 2.79
C THR A 170 -15.00 -16.03 3.99
N LEU A 171 -16.25 -16.40 3.75
CA LEU A 171 -17.17 -16.73 4.84
C LEU A 171 -16.87 -18.15 5.34
N ASP A 172 -17.22 -18.42 6.59
CA ASP A 172 -17.06 -19.73 7.21
C ASP A 172 -17.61 -20.83 6.28
N ASP A 173 -16.77 -21.81 5.97
CA ASP A 173 -17.09 -22.94 5.11
C ASP A 173 -17.71 -24.12 5.89
N GLY A 174 -17.98 -23.93 7.19
CA GLY A 174 -18.57 -24.94 8.07
C GLY A 174 -17.64 -26.11 8.38
N THR A 175 -16.39 -26.08 7.91
CA THR A 175 -15.40 -27.15 8.12
C THR A 175 -14.68 -27.04 9.46
N GLY A 176 -14.85 -25.91 10.18
CA GLY A 176 -14.11 -25.58 11.39
C GLY A 176 -12.72 -24.97 11.13
N TYR A 177 -12.30 -24.84 9.86
CA TYR A 177 -11.05 -24.17 9.48
C TYR A 177 -11.21 -22.65 9.27
N GLY A 178 -12.38 -22.07 9.54
CA GLY A 178 -12.60 -20.62 9.59
C GLY A 178 -12.53 -19.92 8.24
N TYR A 179 -12.11 -18.66 8.24
CA TYR A 179 -12.00 -17.81 7.06
C TYR A 179 -10.56 -17.71 6.54
N TRP A 180 -10.39 -17.28 5.30
CA TRP A 180 -9.10 -16.89 4.73
C TRP A 180 -9.18 -15.48 4.18
N GLN A 181 -8.04 -14.78 4.18
CA GLN A 181 -7.96 -13.42 3.69
C GLN A 181 -6.75 -13.18 2.78
N SER A 182 -6.94 -12.25 1.87
CA SER A 182 -5.93 -11.62 1.02
C SER A 182 -6.39 -10.22 0.62
N TYR A 183 -5.54 -9.44 -0.04
CA TYR A 183 -5.92 -8.16 -0.61
C TYR A 183 -6.13 -8.20 -2.11
N VAL A 184 -6.84 -7.18 -2.59
CA VAL A 184 -6.58 -6.52 -3.86
C VAL A 184 -6.14 -5.09 -3.57
N VAL A 185 -5.39 -4.46 -4.49
CA VAL A 185 -4.92 -3.08 -4.36
C VAL A 185 -5.25 -2.30 -5.63
N PHE A 186 -5.67 -1.04 -5.47
CA PHE A 186 -5.84 -0.09 -6.56
C PHE A 186 -5.65 1.34 -6.04
N ILE A 187 -5.43 2.27 -6.95
CA ILE A 187 -5.15 3.67 -6.65
C ILE A 187 -6.35 4.50 -7.08
N VAL A 188 -6.87 5.32 -6.17
CA VAL A 188 -7.80 6.38 -6.57
C VAL A 188 -6.97 7.62 -6.85
N LYS A 189 -6.98 8.05 -8.10
CA LYS A 189 -6.35 9.31 -8.53
C LYS A 189 -7.37 10.43 -8.55
N ASP A 190 -6.90 11.65 -8.45
CA ASP A 190 -7.69 12.83 -8.77
C ASP A 190 -6.91 13.72 -9.75
N ASP A 191 -7.48 14.87 -10.09
CA ASP A 191 -6.89 15.82 -11.04
C ASP A 191 -6.67 17.21 -10.41
N ARG A 192 -6.70 17.26 -9.07
CA ARG A 192 -6.56 18.52 -8.33
C ARG A 192 -5.10 18.95 -8.33
N PRO A 193 -4.81 20.26 -8.31
CA PRO A 193 -3.50 20.74 -7.88
C PRO A 193 -3.21 20.29 -6.45
N ALA A 194 -1.99 19.82 -6.21
CA ALA A 194 -1.52 19.37 -4.89
C ALA A 194 -0.10 19.87 -4.61
N GLU A 195 0.33 19.82 -3.35
CA GLU A 195 1.74 20.09 -3.06
C GLU A 195 2.63 18.93 -3.50
N ILE A 196 2.15 17.70 -3.36
CA ILE A 196 2.93 16.48 -3.56
C ILE A 196 2.14 15.52 -4.44
N LEU A 197 2.74 15.09 -5.56
CA LEU A 197 2.32 13.92 -6.31
C LEU A 197 3.14 12.70 -5.85
N PHE A 198 2.48 11.71 -5.28
CA PHE A 198 3.06 10.44 -4.86
C PHE A 198 2.80 9.39 -5.94
N GLN A 199 3.86 8.94 -6.62
CA GLN A 199 3.75 7.84 -7.56
C GLN A 199 3.94 6.51 -6.83
N CYS A 200 2.97 5.61 -7.00
CA CYS A 200 3.10 4.22 -6.57
C CYS A 200 3.88 3.42 -7.62
N SER A 201 4.86 2.63 -7.18
CA SER A 201 5.77 1.85 -8.02
C SER A 201 5.16 0.53 -8.53
N ASP A 202 3.93 0.56 -9.03
CA ASP A 202 3.16 -0.63 -9.41
C ASP A 202 3.77 -1.44 -10.57
N ASN A 203 4.55 -0.82 -11.45
CA ASN A 203 5.41 -1.54 -12.39
C ASN A 203 6.45 -2.41 -11.67
N THR A 204 7.10 -1.86 -10.65
CA THR A 204 8.10 -2.59 -9.85
C THR A 204 7.44 -3.69 -9.03
N TRP A 205 6.25 -3.43 -8.47
CA TRP A 205 5.49 -4.46 -7.78
C TRP A 205 5.24 -5.67 -8.69
N GLN A 206 4.89 -5.44 -9.97
CA GLN A 206 4.71 -6.55 -10.93
C GLN A 206 6.02 -7.21 -11.37
N ALA A 207 7.10 -6.45 -11.53
CA ALA A 207 8.40 -7.00 -11.88
C ALA A 207 8.88 -8.03 -10.84
N TYR A 208 8.63 -7.75 -9.55
CA TYR A 208 8.95 -8.62 -8.43
C TYR A 208 7.87 -9.64 -8.07
N ASN A 209 6.65 -9.49 -8.59
CA ASN A 209 5.53 -10.38 -8.30
C ASN A 209 5.80 -11.80 -8.80
N LYS A 210 5.86 -12.75 -7.86
CA LYS A 210 6.15 -14.17 -8.10
C LYS A 210 4.90 -15.02 -8.34
N TRP A 211 3.72 -14.43 -8.38
CA TRP A 211 2.48 -15.16 -8.65
C TRP A 211 2.50 -15.81 -10.06
N PRO A 212 1.96 -17.03 -10.27
CA PRO A 212 1.31 -17.88 -9.26
C PRO A 212 2.30 -18.73 -8.47
N ASN A 213 3.48 -19.04 -9.03
CA ASN A 213 4.43 -19.98 -8.46
C ASN A 213 5.86 -19.69 -8.92
N ASN A 214 6.46 -18.63 -8.38
CA ASN A 214 7.81 -18.16 -8.70
C ASN A 214 7.99 -17.64 -10.15
N TYR A 215 7.03 -16.85 -10.66
CA TYR A 215 7.08 -16.24 -11.99
C TYR A 215 7.14 -14.71 -11.94
N SER A 216 8.36 -14.18 -11.93
CA SER A 216 8.67 -12.75 -12.01
C SER A 216 9.75 -12.52 -13.07
N VAL A 217 10.09 -11.26 -13.38
CA VAL A 217 11.17 -10.99 -14.37
C VAL A 217 12.55 -11.49 -13.90
N TYR A 218 12.69 -11.78 -12.60
CA TYR A 218 13.93 -12.23 -11.98
C TYR A 218 14.05 -13.76 -11.84
N THR A 219 13.00 -14.52 -12.11
CA THR A 219 12.97 -15.98 -11.85
C THR A 219 13.06 -16.82 -13.12
N HIS A 220 13.26 -16.18 -14.27
CA HIS A 220 13.33 -16.87 -15.56
C HIS A 220 14.53 -17.86 -15.59
N PRO A 221 14.36 -19.12 -16.08
CA PRO A 221 15.43 -20.13 -16.08
C PRO A 221 16.70 -19.76 -16.86
N LYS A 222 16.58 -18.88 -17.87
CA LYS A 222 17.73 -18.33 -18.63
C LYS A 222 18.54 -17.25 -17.87
N GLY A 223 18.12 -16.87 -16.67
CA GLY A 223 18.73 -15.81 -15.86
C GLY A 223 17.83 -14.58 -15.71
N ASN A 224 18.24 -13.69 -14.80
CA ASN A 224 17.50 -12.49 -14.37
C ASN A 224 17.85 -11.21 -15.15
N GLN A 225 18.71 -11.29 -16.15
CA GLN A 225 19.20 -10.15 -16.94
C GLN A 225 19.01 -10.49 -18.42
N GLY A 226 17.78 -10.34 -18.93
CA GLY A 226 17.50 -10.53 -20.35
C GLY A 226 16.03 -10.43 -20.72
N PRO A 227 15.70 -10.29 -22.02
CA PRO A 227 14.34 -9.99 -22.51
C PRO A 227 13.47 -11.25 -22.59
N TRP A 228 13.61 -12.15 -21.60
CA TRP A 228 13.01 -13.48 -21.61
C TRP A 228 11.68 -13.55 -20.87
N ALA A 229 11.35 -12.53 -20.08
CA ALA A 229 10.19 -12.50 -19.20
C ALA A 229 9.39 -11.22 -19.39
N ASP A 230 8.09 -11.36 -19.63
CA ASP A 230 7.11 -10.28 -19.55
C ASP A 230 6.16 -10.56 -18.36
N VAL A 231 5.63 -9.52 -17.73
CA VAL A 231 4.68 -9.61 -16.62
C VAL A 231 3.40 -8.84 -16.93
N SER A 232 2.28 -9.28 -16.37
CA SER A 232 0.97 -8.64 -16.56
C SER A 232 0.41 -8.14 -15.24
N PHE A 233 -0.45 -7.12 -15.33
CA PHE A 233 -1.33 -6.71 -14.24
C PHE A 233 -2.62 -7.53 -14.17
N ASP A 234 -2.91 -8.36 -15.19
CA ASP A 234 -4.04 -9.28 -15.23
C ASP A 234 -3.79 -10.53 -14.36
N ARG A 235 -3.33 -10.33 -13.12
CA ARG A 235 -3.04 -11.40 -12.15
C ARG A 235 -2.93 -10.86 -10.71
N PRO A 236 -3.21 -11.68 -9.69
CA PRO A 236 -2.99 -11.33 -8.28
C PRO A 236 -1.54 -10.96 -7.94
N TYR A 237 -1.37 -10.17 -6.89
CA TYR A 237 -0.06 -9.95 -6.26
C TYR A 237 0.25 -11.05 -5.24
N ALA A 238 1.42 -11.67 -5.37
CA ALA A 238 1.95 -12.60 -4.38
C ALA A 238 2.27 -11.89 -3.04
N LYS A 239 2.47 -12.71 -2.00
CA LYS A 239 3.11 -12.31 -0.75
C LYS A 239 4.54 -11.79 -1.03
N TYR A 240 4.90 -10.68 -0.40
CA TYR A 240 6.26 -10.18 -0.36
C TYR A 240 7.20 -11.18 0.34
N ALA A 241 8.31 -11.50 -0.33
CA ALA A 241 9.28 -12.53 0.10
C ALA A 241 10.73 -12.20 -0.33
N GLN A 242 11.01 -10.96 -0.71
CA GLN A 242 12.28 -10.56 -1.33
C GLN A 242 13.35 -10.30 -0.26
N ILE A 243 13.13 -9.33 0.63
CA ILE A 243 14.09 -8.96 1.70
C ILE A 243 13.75 -9.63 3.03
N TYR A 244 12.46 -9.77 3.33
CA TYR A 244 11.96 -10.42 4.54
C TYR A 244 10.59 -11.06 4.25
N ASP A 245 10.17 -12.00 5.10
CA ASP A 245 8.89 -12.67 4.94
C ASP A 245 7.76 -11.83 5.59
N ASN A 246 6.76 -11.41 4.80
CA ASN A 246 5.59 -10.70 5.29
C ASN A 246 4.28 -11.33 4.80
N PRO A 247 3.74 -12.35 5.49
CA PRO A 247 2.49 -13.01 5.12
C PRO A 247 1.28 -12.09 4.98
N GLN A 248 1.24 -10.96 5.69
CA GLN A 248 0.13 -10.00 5.68
C GLN A 248 0.14 -9.06 4.47
N SER A 249 1.16 -9.14 3.60
CA SER A 249 1.27 -8.35 2.36
C SER A 249 0.58 -9.00 1.14
N ILE A 250 0.03 -10.20 1.30
CA ILE A 250 -0.50 -10.95 0.15
C ILE A 250 -1.63 -10.18 -0.55
N GLY A 251 -1.45 -9.93 -1.84
CA GLY A 251 -2.39 -9.15 -2.65
C GLY A 251 -2.24 -7.62 -2.57
N SER A 252 -1.35 -7.09 -1.72
CA SER A 252 -1.18 -5.63 -1.55
C SER A 252 -0.18 -5.00 -2.52
N GLY A 253 0.35 -5.77 -3.48
CA GLY A 253 1.60 -5.40 -4.15
C GLY A 253 2.72 -5.22 -3.11
N GLU A 254 3.60 -4.25 -3.34
CA GLU A 254 4.63 -3.89 -2.36
C GLU A 254 4.28 -2.62 -1.55
N TRP A 255 3.06 -2.10 -1.72
CA TRP A 255 2.54 -0.89 -1.05
C TRP A 255 2.78 -0.92 0.47
N LEU A 256 2.31 -1.96 1.15
CA LEU A 256 2.39 -2.07 2.60
C LEU A 256 3.84 -2.20 3.11
N CYS A 257 4.75 -2.68 2.27
CA CYS A 257 6.13 -2.93 2.64
C CYS A 257 7.03 -1.70 2.47
N PHE A 258 6.83 -0.89 1.42
CA PHE A 258 7.78 0.18 1.07
C PHE A 258 7.20 1.59 1.05
N GLU A 259 5.93 1.74 0.71
CA GLU A 259 5.37 3.07 0.40
C GLU A 259 4.39 3.55 1.48
N PHE A 260 3.58 2.64 2.02
CA PHE A 260 2.59 2.95 3.04
C PHE A 260 3.18 3.65 4.28
N PRO A 261 4.35 3.25 4.84
CA PRO A 261 4.91 3.96 6.00
C PRO A 261 5.19 5.44 5.73
N PHE A 262 5.65 5.78 4.53
CA PHE A 262 5.94 7.17 4.16
C PHE A 262 4.67 7.94 3.82
N ALA A 263 3.73 7.33 3.10
CA ALA A 263 2.41 7.89 2.85
C ALA A 263 1.66 8.20 4.15
N TYR A 264 1.66 7.25 5.10
CA TYR A 264 1.10 7.43 6.44
C TYR A 264 1.71 8.65 7.14
N TRP A 265 3.03 8.81 7.08
CA TRP A 265 3.71 9.96 7.70
C TRP A 265 3.36 11.28 7.00
N LEU A 266 3.31 11.32 5.67
CA LEU A 266 2.89 12.51 4.93
C LEU A 266 1.47 12.95 5.35
N GLU A 267 0.55 11.99 5.43
CA GLU A 267 -0.81 12.25 5.87
C GLU A 267 -0.91 12.66 7.34
N GLN A 268 -0.09 12.06 8.22
CA GLN A 268 0.02 12.43 9.64
C GLN A 268 0.42 13.88 9.84
N GLU A 269 1.40 14.36 9.06
CA GLU A 269 1.90 15.74 9.11
C GLU A 269 0.98 16.72 8.36
N GLY A 270 -0.10 16.23 7.73
CA GLY A 270 -1.09 17.06 7.04
C GLY A 270 -0.60 17.62 5.70
N TYR A 271 0.37 16.97 5.05
CA TYR A 271 0.77 17.35 3.70
C TYR A 271 -0.37 17.16 2.71
N ASP A 272 -0.44 18.07 1.73
CA ASP A 272 -1.39 17.97 0.66
C ASP A 272 -0.85 17.04 -0.45
N VAL A 273 -1.10 15.74 -0.29
CA VAL A 273 -0.63 14.66 -1.17
C VAL A 273 -1.76 14.11 -2.04
N THR A 274 -1.48 13.92 -3.33
CA THR A 274 -2.30 13.12 -4.25
C THR A 274 -1.49 11.94 -4.76
N TYR A 275 -2.15 10.86 -5.19
CA TYR A 275 -1.54 9.58 -5.52
C TYR A 275 -1.83 9.16 -6.96
N CYS A 276 -0.85 8.54 -7.62
CA CYS A 276 -0.98 8.04 -8.98
C CYS A 276 -0.29 6.69 -9.19
N SER A 277 -0.70 5.96 -10.22
CA SER A 277 0.02 4.80 -10.78
C SER A 277 1.20 5.27 -11.62
N ASN A 278 2.22 4.42 -11.85
CA ASN A 278 3.22 4.69 -12.89
C ASN A 278 2.52 5.00 -14.25
N SER A 279 1.43 4.28 -14.58
CA SER A 279 0.70 4.45 -15.86
C SER A 279 0.02 5.82 -16.03
N ASP A 280 -0.18 6.57 -14.95
CA ASP A 280 -0.75 7.93 -15.00
C ASP A 280 0.29 8.99 -15.39
N MET A 281 1.57 8.64 -15.40
CA MET A 281 2.68 9.54 -15.72
C MET A 281 3.19 9.40 -17.16
N LEU A 282 2.43 8.77 -18.05
CA LEU A 282 2.79 8.69 -19.48
C LEU A 282 2.83 10.06 -20.19
N THR A 283 2.19 11.06 -19.60
CA THR A 283 2.25 12.48 -20.00
C THR A 283 2.50 13.34 -18.76
N PRO A 284 3.11 14.53 -18.89
CA PRO A 284 3.43 15.37 -17.73
C PRO A 284 2.21 16.08 -17.11
N ASP A 285 1.04 16.04 -17.76
CA ASP A 285 -0.15 16.82 -17.39
C ASP A 285 -0.58 16.66 -15.93
N HIS A 286 -0.49 15.45 -15.36
CA HIS A 286 -0.82 15.22 -13.95
C HIS A 286 0.27 15.80 -13.03
N GLY A 287 1.53 15.48 -13.35
CA GLY A 287 2.71 15.98 -12.64
C GLY A 287 2.75 17.51 -12.54
N LEU A 288 2.54 18.20 -13.65
CA LEU A 288 2.64 19.67 -13.75
C LEU A 288 1.59 20.43 -12.91
N LYS A 289 0.58 19.75 -12.37
CA LYS A 289 -0.38 20.33 -11.42
C LYS A 289 0.14 20.34 -9.99
N CYS A 290 1.23 19.62 -9.72
CA CYS A 290 1.79 19.44 -8.40
C CYS A 290 3.11 20.20 -8.23
N LYS A 291 3.41 20.63 -7.00
CA LYS A 291 4.66 21.37 -6.71
C LYS A 291 5.88 20.46 -6.57
N SER A 292 5.67 19.17 -6.35
CA SER A 292 6.74 18.19 -6.16
C SER A 292 6.26 16.81 -6.59
N PHE A 293 7.18 16.05 -7.16
CA PHE A 293 6.99 14.65 -7.51
C PHE A 293 7.80 13.76 -6.57
N LEU A 294 7.18 12.68 -6.08
CA LEU A 294 7.82 11.70 -5.21
C LEU A 294 7.86 10.34 -5.88
N SER A 295 9.08 9.86 -6.07
CA SER A 295 9.43 8.46 -6.35
C SER A 295 10.15 7.94 -5.12
N VAL A 296 9.49 7.06 -4.35
CA VAL A 296 9.95 6.59 -3.03
C VAL A 296 9.82 5.07 -2.91
N GLY A 297 10.35 4.50 -1.83
CA GLY A 297 10.33 3.06 -1.63
C GLY A 297 11.29 2.36 -2.59
N HIS A 298 10.74 1.71 -3.62
CA HIS A 298 11.50 0.95 -4.61
C HIS A 298 10.90 1.12 -6.02
N ASP A 299 11.00 2.32 -6.60
CA ASP A 299 10.47 2.61 -7.93
C ASP A 299 11.52 2.39 -9.03
N GLU A 300 11.81 1.13 -9.34
CA GLU A 300 12.88 0.70 -10.27
C GLU A 300 12.44 0.68 -11.75
N TYR A 301 11.18 0.34 -12.04
CA TYR A 301 10.72 0.01 -13.40
C TYR A 301 9.85 1.10 -14.04
N TRP A 302 10.38 1.73 -15.08
CA TRP A 302 9.77 2.90 -15.73
C TRP A 302 9.62 2.73 -17.23
N ASP A 303 8.52 3.24 -17.78
CA ASP A 303 8.42 3.59 -19.20
C ASP A 303 9.23 4.87 -19.46
N ILE A 304 9.91 4.96 -20.60
CA ILE A 304 10.69 6.16 -20.96
C ILE A 304 9.84 7.44 -20.98
N ARG A 305 8.54 7.33 -21.28
CA ARG A 305 7.59 8.45 -21.23
C ARG A 305 7.38 8.95 -19.80
N GLN A 306 7.35 8.06 -18.81
CA GLN A 306 7.25 8.42 -17.39
C GLN A 306 8.48 9.20 -16.93
N TYR A 307 9.67 8.72 -17.31
CA TYR A 307 10.92 9.43 -17.04
C TYR A 307 10.90 10.85 -17.64
N ASN A 308 10.50 10.97 -18.90
CA ASN A 308 10.42 12.27 -19.57
C ASN A 308 9.37 13.20 -18.92
N SER A 309 8.24 12.66 -18.47
CA SER A 309 7.24 13.42 -17.71
C SER A 309 7.82 13.97 -16.40
N ALA A 310 8.55 13.15 -15.64
CA ALA A 310 9.18 13.57 -14.38
C ALA A 310 10.29 14.62 -14.60
N VAL A 311 11.07 14.52 -15.68
CA VAL A 311 12.09 15.53 -16.05
C VAL A 311 11.47 16.86 -16.48
N THR A 312 10.23 16.85 -16.94
CA THR A 312 9.51 18.07 -17.37
C THR A 312 9.00 18.90 -16.20
N MET A 313 8.77 18.28 -15.04
CA MET A 313 8.28 18.93 -13.81
C MET A 313 9.37 19.76 -13.14
#